data_AF-A0A084G470-F1
#
_entry.id   AF-A0A084G470-F1
#
_cell.length_a   1.000
_cell.length_b   1.000
_cell.length_c   1.000
_cell.angle_alpha   90.00
_cell.angle_beta   90.00
_cell.angle_gamma   90.00
#
_symmetry.space_group_name_H-M   'P 1'
#
loop_
_entity.id
_entity.type
_entity.pdbx_description
1 polymer ?
#
loop_
_entity_poly.entity_id
_entity_poly.type
_entity_poly.pdbx_seq_one_letter_code
_entity_poly.pdbx_strand_id
1 'polypeptide(L)'
;MESDLVKRFQKLSRYLNNLSAADLGTVGGEAALYACNILARIQMKQNGKGFNGLYTHALIWKTVTSLEATSLSPTVASQLAPMAKSAASILWSLPRSSFDPTPDPRARFNPDTWQPQVLDAIDENKSLQVIAPTSSGKTFVSFYAMKKIMQPSDEDVLVYVAPTKALVNQIAAEIQAEFTESYKHNTRCVWAIHTRDNRVNNSTNCQILVIVPHTLQIMLMAPTNSKSKDSWSRRVKRIIFDEVHCIGQSVDGVIWEQLLLLAPCPIIALLATIGNPHEFKAWLEGAQKAKGFDLEMVVHSSRYSDLRKFIYFTPRNYMFSGLKPCNLLPVPGLDANADGETRQGYSRFAAIHPVASLTNRSRENLDDVALEPRDCLTLWKCLIQHQTSKYPISDALNPRKFLKDVARKSDVVKWEAALKDVLKAWMVDPDSPFSSVQHTLQSTVSQASKLPTFDETDDESDFRLPMSADAGSLTSIAFPLLVDLHKKGALPALLFNYDRLY
;
A
#
# COMPACT_ATOMS: atom_id res chain seq x y z
N MET A 1 24.11 6.20 31.15
CA MET A 1 22.96 6.42 30.25
C MET A 1 23.50 6.85 28.89
N GLU A 2 22.91 6.37 27.78
CA GLU A 2 23.24 6.83 26.43
C GLU A 2 23.07 8.36 26.32
N SER A 3 24.14 9.07 25.99
CA SER A 3 24.15 10.55 25.87
C SER A 3 23.54 11.03 24.55
N ASP A 4 23.63 10.20 23.51
CA ASP A 4 23.05 10.45 22.19
C ASP A 4 21.55 10.16 22.20
N LEU A 5 20.75 11.22 21.98
CA LEU A 5 19.29 11.15 21.97
C LEU A 5 18.75 10.34 20.80
N VAL A 6 19.43 10.34 19.65
CA VAL A 6 18.98 9.59 18.45
C VAL A 6 19.19 8.10 18.66
N LYS A 7 20.37 7.69 19.15
CA LYS A 7 20.63 6.29 19.52
C LYS A 7 19.68 5.81 20.61
N ARG A 8 19.36 6.66 21.59
CA ARG A 8 18.39 6.37 22.64
C ARG A 8 16.99 6.13 22.08
N PHE A 9 16.53 6.95 21.13
CA PHE A 9 15.26 6.74 20.44
C PHE A 9 15.27 5.45 19.62
N GLN A 10 16.34 5.15 18.89
CA GLN A 10 16.43 3.91 18.10
C GLN A 10 16.42 2.65 18.96
N LYS A 11 17.15 2.65 20.09
CA LYS A 11 17.12 1.55 21.06
C LYS A 11 15.71 1.31 21.58
N LEU A 12 15.01 2.38 21.93
CA LEU A 12 13.62 2.33 22.35
C LEU A 12 12.69 1.81 21.24
N SER A 13 12.88 2.25 20.00
CA SER A 13 12.09 1.77 18.86
C SER A 13 12.31 0.28 18.59
N ARG A 14 13.56 -0.21 18.68
CA ARG A 14 13.86 -1.65 18.55
C ARG A 14 13.27 -2.45 19.70
N TYR A 15 13.34 -1.91 20.92
CA TYR A 15 12.71 -2.53 22.08
C TYR A 15 11.20 -2.69 21.85
N LEU A 16 10.50 -1.60 21.50
CA LEU A 16 9.06 -1.62 21.19
C LEU A 16 8.69 -2.61 20.07
N ASN A 17 9.47 -2.67 19.00
CA ASN A 17 9.20 -3.58 17.87
C ASN A 17 9.40 -5.05 18.21
N ASN A 18 10.20 -5.37 19.24
CA ASN A 18 10.50 -6.74 19.65
C ASN A 18 9.62 -7.22 20.83
N LEU A 19 8.72 -6.38 21.34
CA LEU A 19 7.80 -6.77 22.42
C LEU A 19 6.69 -7.70 21.90
N SER A 20 6.27 -8.64 22.74
CA SER A 20 5.07 -9.42 22.49
C SER A 20 3.81 -8.55 22.61
N ALA A 21 2.68 -8.98 22.03
CA ALA A 21 1.43 -8.24 22.13
C ALA A 21 0.97 -8.02 23.59
N ALA A 22 1.25 -8.97 24.49
CA ALA A 22 0.94 -8.87 25.92
C ALA A 22 1.81 -7.82 26.64
N ASP A 23 3.11 -7.80 26.34
CA ASP A 23 4.04 -6.82 26.91
C ASP A 23 3.78 -5.41 26.38
N LEU A 24 3.37 -5.31 25.11
CA LEU A 24 2.99 -4.05 24.48
C LEU A 24 1.75 -3.43 25.14
N GLY A 25 0.80 -4.27 25.59
CA GLY A 25 -0.33 -3.81 26.40
C GLY A 25 0.06 -3.31 27.79
N THR A 26 1.17 -3.80 28.34
CA THR A 26 1.60 -3.47 29.71
C THR A 26 2.50 -2.24 29.76
N VAL A 27 3.49 -2.15 28.85
CA VAL A 27 4.56 -1.13 28.89
C VAL A 27 4.54 -0.21 27.66
N GLY A 28 3.80 -0.58 26.60
CA GLY A 28 3.82 0.12 25.31
C GLY A 28 3.43 1.59 25.40
N GLY A 29 2.41 1.92 26.19
CA GLY A 29 1.96 3.29 26.38
C GLY A 29 3.01 4.19 27.06
N GLU A 30 3.66 3.70 28.11
CA GLU A 30 4.68 4.45 28.84
C GLU A 30 5.96 4.61 28.02
N ALA A 31 6.36 3.55 27.32
CA ALA A 31 7.49 3.58 26.41
C ALA A 31 7.27 4.55 25.23
N ALA A 32 6.06 4.65 24.69
CA ALA A 32 5.74 5.61 23.63
C ALA A 32 5.67 7.07 24.13
N LEU A 33 5.20 7.33 25.36
CA LEU A 33 5.30 8.66 25.99
C LEU A 33 6.77 9.07 26.19
N TYR A 34 7.60 8.14 26.62
CA TYR A 34 9.03 8.36 26.75
C TYR A 34 9.69 8.61 25.39
N ALA A 35 9.24 7.94 24.33
CA ALA A 35 9.65 8.22 22.95
C ALA A 35 9.32 9.66 22.54
N CYS A 36 8.11 10.14 22.84
CA CYS A 36 7.69 11.52 22.60
C CYS A 36 8.60 12.53 23.31
N ASN A 37 8.95 12.27 24.57
CA ASN A 37 9.87 13.13 25.34
C ASN A 37 11.28 13.16 24.72
N ILE A 38 11.81 12.01 24.26
CA ILE A 38 13.11 11.99 23.58
C ILE A 38 13.05 12.82 22.29
N LEU A 39 12.02 12.63 21.46
CA LEU A 39 11.85 13.37 20.22
C LEU A 39 11.68 14.87 20.46
N ALA A 40 10.91 15.27 21.48
CA ALA A 40 10.77 16.68 21.86
C ALA A 40 12.11 17.30 22.29
N ARG A 41 12.94 16.56 23.03
CA ARG A 41 14.30 17.00 23.40
C ARG A 41 15.23 17.11 22.19
N ILE A 42 15.13 16.19 21.23
CA ILE A 42 15.86 16.27 19.96
C ILE A 42 15.46 17.54 19.22
N GLN A 43 14.16 17.81 19.12
CA GLN A 43 13.62 18.99 18.45
C GLN A 43 14.05 20.30 19.12
N MET A 44 14.04 20.36 20.46
CA MET A 44 14.53 21.51 21.22
C MET A 44 16.02 21.76 20.99
N LYS A 45 16.85 20.70 20.94
CA LYS A 45 18.29 20.82 20.64
C LYS A 45 18.56 21.28 19.21
N GLN A 46 17.68 20.97 18.26
CA GLN A 46 17.83 21.34 16.84
C GLN A 46 17.29 22.76 16.52
N ASN A 47 16.92 23.57 17.53
CA ASN A 47 16.43 24.96 17.38
C ASN A 47 15.24 25.13 16.42
N GLY A 48 14.47 24.07 16.13
CA GLY A 48 13.23 24.12 15.35
C GLY A 48 13.34 24.68 13.93
N LYS A 49 14.55 24.88 13.38
CA LYS A 49 14.76 25.47 12.04
C LYS A 49 15.25 24.42 11.05
N GLY A 50 14.57 24.32 9.91
CA GLY A 50 14.94 23.44 8.79
C GLY A 50 14.11 22.16 8.66
N PHE A 51 14.37 21.38 7.61
CA PHE A 51 13.63 20.15 7.24
C PHE A 51 13.60 19.09 8.36
N ASN A 52 14.64 19.01 9.20
CA ASN A 52 14.72 18.07 10.33
C ASN A 52 13.70 18.35 11.44
N GLY A 53 13.29 19.61 11.62
CA GLY A 53 12.22 19.99 12.54
C GLY A 53 10.87 19.41 12.12
N LEU A 54 10.58 19.35 10.81
CA LEU A 54 9.30 18.85 10.32
C LEU A 54 9.13 17.34 10.57
N TYR A 55 10.20 16.56 10.36
CA TYR A 55 10.18 15.12 10.55
C TYR A 55 10.14 14.71 12.02
N THR A 56 10.79 15.47 12.91
CA THR A 56 10.68 15.23 14.35
C THR A 56 9.25 15.45 14.84
N HIS A 57 8.55 16.50 14.38
CA HIS A 57 7.12 16.68 14.64
C HIS A 57 6.29 15.51 14.10
N ALA A 58 6.54 15.06 12.87
CA ALA A 58 5.83 13.93 12.28
C ALA A 58 6.05 12.62 13.07
N LEU A 59 7.26 12.39 13.58
CA LEU A 59 7.57 11.24 14.43
C LEU A 59 6.88 11.34 15.79
N ILE A 60 6.85 12.53 16.40
CA ILE A 60 6.09 12.77 17.65
C ILE A 60 4.61 12.46 17.40
N TRP A 61 4.07 12.99 16.30
CA TRP A 61 2.69 12.75 15.91
C TRP A 61 2.38 11.27 15.74
N LYS A 62 3.23 10.54 15.00
CA LYS A 62 3.12 9.09 14.83
C LYS A 62 3.12 8.37 16.17
N THR A 63 4.05 8.69 17.07
CA THR A 63 4.11 8.07 18.41
C THR A 63 2.88 8.38 19.25
N VAL A 64 2.33 9.60 19.15
CA VAL A 64 1.10 9.98 19.86
C VAL A 64 -0.11 9.21 19.33
N THR A 65 -0.26 9.08 18.00
CA THR A 65 -1.36 8.29 17.43
C THR A 65 -1.29 6.81 17.80
N SER A 66 -0.08 6.26 17.97
CA SER A 66 0.10 4.88 18.45
C SER A 66 -0.28 4.69 19.93
N LEU A 67 -0.23 5.75 20.75
CA LEU A 67 -0.63 5.67 22.16
C LEU A 67 -2.10 5.32 22.34
N GLU A 68 -2.98 5.77 21.44
CA GLU A 68 -4.42 5.48 21.52
C GLU A 68 -4.73 3.99 21.38
N ALA A 69 -3.86 3.23 20.73
CA ALA A 69 -4.01 1.78 20.55
C ALA A 69 -3.44 0.97 21.73
N THR A 70 -2.81 1.61 22.71
CA THR A 70 -2.12 0.96 23.83
C THR A 70 -2.72 1.39 25.17
N SER A 71 -2.86 0.45 26.10
CA SER A 71 -3.27 0.76 27.48
C SER A 71 -2.18 1.53 28.22
N LEU A 72 -2.60 2.56 28.96
CA LEU A 72 -1.76 3.31 29.89
C LEU A 72 -1.99 2.80 31.31
N SER A 73 -0.97 2.88 32.17
CA SER A 73 -1.14 2.58 33.59
C SER A 73 -2.09 3.58 34.25
N PRO A 74 -2.88 3.16 35.26
CA PRO A 74 -3.86 4.04 35.91
C PRO A 74 -3.24 5.32 36.48
N THR A 75 -2.01 5.23 36.99
CA THR A 75 -1.24 6.35 37.53
C THR A 75 -0.92 7.37 36.45
N VAL A 76 -0.39 6.93 35.31
CA VAL A 76 -0.03 7.81 34.19
C VAL A 76 -1.28 8.38 33.51
N ALA A 77 -2.33 7.57 33.35
CA ALA A 77 -3.62 8.01 32.83
C ALA A 77 -4.24 9.11 33.69
N SER A 78 -4.17 9.01 35.03
CA SER A 78 -4.68 10.05 35.94
C SER A 78 -3.94 11.39 35.82
N GLN A 79 -2.61 11.35 35.60
CA GLN A 79 -1.78 12.54 35.39
C GLN A 79 -2.00 13.17 34.02
N LEU A 80 -2.28 12.35 33.00
CA LEU A 80 -2.59 12.82 31.65
C LEU A 80 -4.04 13.23 31.46
N ALA A 81 -4.99 12.77 32.27
CA ALA A 81 -6.42 13.06 32.16
C ALA A 81 -6.77 14.57 32.00
N PRO A 82 -6.11 15.53 32.67
CA PRO A 82 -6.36 16.95 32.46
C PRO A 82 -5.88 17.45 31.09
N MET A 83 -4.70 16.99 30.64
CA MET A 83 -4.14 17.33 29.32
C MET A 83 -4.89 16.62 28.19
N ALA A 84 -5.33 15.39 28.44
CA ALA A 84 -6.10 14.58 27.52
C ALA A 84 -7.49 15.14 27.27
N LYS A 85 -8.14 15.88 28.18
CA LYS A 85 -9.45 16.50 27.84
C LYS A 85 -9.32 17.60 26.77
N SER A 86 -8.28 18.43 26.83
CA SER A 86 -7.99 19.41 25.78
C SER A 86 -7.42 18.76 24.52
N ALA A 87 -6.47 17.83 24.66
CA ALA A 87 -5.83 17.15 23.55
C ALA A 87 -6.72 16.09 22.88
N ALA A 88 -7.62 15.42 23.60
CA ALA A 88 -8.56 14.42 23.06
C ALA A 88 -9.65 15.07 22.21
N SER A 89 -10.06 16.31 22.49
CA SER A 89 -10.95 17.04 21.56
C SER A 89 -10.26 17.26 20.21
N ILE A 90 -8.96 17.54 20.23
CA ILE A 90 -8.11 17.71 19.06
C ILE A 90 -7.83 16.35 18.43
N LEU A 91 -7.31 15.35 19.15
CA LEU A 91 -7.03 13.99 18.69
C LEU A 91 -8.27 13.25 18.14
N TRP A 92 -9.46 13.41 18.74
CA TRP A 92 -10.72 12.83 18.26
C TRP A 92 -11.27 13.54 17.01
N SER A 93 -10.96 14.82 16.83
CA SER A 93 -11.26 15.56 15.59
C SER A 93 -10.28 15.26 14.45
N LEU A 94 -9.16 14.61 14.78
CA LEU A 94 -8.05 14.36 13.88
C LEU A 94 -8.15 12.99 13.20
N PRO A 95 -7.79 12.90 11.92
CA PRO A 95 -8.20 11.80 11.07
C PRO A 95 -7.34 10.57 11.36
N ARG A 96 -8.00 9.45 11.66
CA ARG A 96 -7.41 8.13 11.42
C ARG A 96 -7.11 8.02 9.93
N SER A 97 -6.08 7.25 9.60
CA SER A 97 -5.61 7.00 8.23
C SER A 97 -6.62 6.27 7.32
N SER A 98 -7.93 6.33 7.55
CA SER A 98 -8.96 5.74 6.71
C SER A 98 -9.55 6.78 5.74
N PHE A 99 -9.92 6.33 4.55
CA PHE A 99 -10.56 7.16 3.54
C PHE A 99 -12.01 7.39 3.93
N ASP A 100 -12.25 8.44 4.72
CA ASP A 100 -13.57 8.84 5.23
C ASP A 100 -14.31 7.65 5.90
N PRO A 101 -13.82 7.18 7.07
CA PRO A 101 -14.34 5.98 7.73
C PRO A 101 -15.84 6.09 7.97
N THR A 102 -16.60 5.11 7.47
CA THR A 102 -18.04 5.01 7.70
C THR A 102 -18.28 3.92 8.75
N PRO A 103 -18.86 4.24 9.93
CA PRO A 103 -19.21 3.22 10.91
C PRO A 103 -20.16 2.19 10.30
N ASP A 104 -19.81 0.92 10.39
CA ASP A 104 -20.63 -0.18 9.89
C ASP A 104 -20.69 -1.29 10.96
N PRO A 105 -21.89 -1.70 11.41
CA PRO A 105 -22.05 -2.72 12.46
C PRO A 105 -21.52 -4.11 12.05
N ARG A 106 -21.32 -4.37 10.75
CA ARG A 106 -20.77 -5.62 10.23
C ARG A 106 -19.26 -5.74 10.44
N ALA A 107 -18.57 -4.65 10.75
CA ALA A 107 -17.12 -4.58 10.92
C ALA A 107 -16.72 -4.26 12.38
N ARG A 108 -15.59 -4.83 12.84
CA ARG A 108 -14.99 -4.50 14.15
C ARG A 108 -14.18 -3.19 14.13
N PHE A 109 -14.01 -2.61 12.95
CA PHE A 109 -13.31 -1.36 12.68
C PHE A 109 -14.20 -0.49 11.79
N ASN A 110 -13.82 0.77 11.56
CA ASN A 110 -14.56 1.62 10.64
C ASN A 110 -14.05 1.40 9.20
N PRO A 111 -14.81 0.73 8.33
CA PRO A 111 -14.40 0.51 6.95
C PRO A 111 -14.34 1.80 6.12
N ASP A 112 -13.58 1.76 5.03
CA ASP A 112 -13.55 2.81 4.02
C ASP A 112 -14.91 2.86 3.29
N THR A 113 -15.33 4.04 2.82
CA THR A 113 -16.68 4.27 2.25
C THR A 113 -17.12 3.29 1.16
N TRP A 114 -16.18 2.75 0.38
CA TRP A 114 -16.47 1.82 -0.70
C TRP A 114 -16.77 0.39 -0.19
N GLN A 115 -16.25 0.01 0.99
CA GLN A 115 -16.40 -1.34 1.51
C GLN A 115 -17.86 -1.63 1.92
N PRO A 116 -18.57 -0.77 2.68
CA PRO A 116 -20.00 -0.96 2.97
C PRO A 116 -20.87 -1.15 1.72
N GLN A 117 -20.61 -0.40 0.65
CA GLN A 117 -21.31 -0.56 -0.64
C GLN A 117 -21.16 -1.98 -1.18
N VAL A 118 -19.97 -2.57 -1.06
CA VAL A 118 -19.74 -3.95 -1.45
C VAL A 118 -20.45 -4.93 -0.51
N LEU A 119 -20.48 -4.66 0.81
CA LEU A 119 -21.22 -5.50 1.76
C LEU A 119 -22.74 -5.48 1.47
N ASP A 120 -23.30 -4.32 1.12
CA ASP A 120 -24.70 -4.16 0.76
C ASP A 120 -25.05 -4.98 -0.49
N ALA A 121 -24.22 -4.89 -1.53
CA ALA A 121 -24.39 -5.72 -2.73
C ALA A 121 -24.24 -7.22 -2.47
N ILE A 122 -23.35 -7.62 -1.55
CA ILE A 122 -23.23 -9.01 -1.07
C ILE A 122 -24.52 -9.47 -0.39
N ASP A 123 -25.12 -8.62 0.44
CA ASP A 123 -26.37 -8.86 1.16
C ASP A 123 -27.57 -8.97 0.22
N GLU A 124 -27.61 -8.15 -0.83
CA GLU A 124 -28.60 -8.18 -1.92
C GLU A 124 -28.39 -9.32 -2.92
N ASN A 125 -27.36 -10.15 -2.71
CA ASN A 125 -27.03 -11.29 -3.56
C ASN A 125 -26.69 -10.94 -5.02
N LYS A 126 -26.14 -9.75 -5.24
CA LYS A 126 -25.63 -9.30 -6.55
C LYS A 126 -24.27 -9.89 -6.85
N SER A 127 -23.94 -9.97 -8.14
CA SER A 127 -22.56 -10.12 -8.59
C SER A 127 -21.82 -8.79 -8.47
N LEU A 128 -20.51 -8.85 -8.28
CA LEU A 128 -19.67 -7.71 -7.98
C LEU A 128 -18.41 -7.66 -8.85
N GLN A 129 -18.07 -6.45 -9.30
CA GLN A 129 -16.76 -6.10 -9.83
C GLN A 129 -16.14 -5.02 -8.95
N VAL A 130 -15.14 -5.40 -8.16
CA VAL A 130 -14.45 -4.50 -7.23
C VAL A 130 -13.07 -4.18 -7.78
N ILE A 131 -12.82 -2.91 -8.09
CA ILE A 131 -11.53 -2.41 -8.55
C ILE A 131 -10.93 -1.58 -7.42
N ALA A 132 -9.91 -2.11 -6.75
CA ALA A 132 -9.21 -1.41 -5.69
C ALA A 132 -7.73 -1.84 -5.63
N PRO A 133 -6.76 -0.93 -5.44
CA PRO A 133 -5.35 -1.28 -5.35
C PRO A 133 -5.05 -2.36 -4.31
N THR A 134 -3.96 -3.09 -4.49
CA THR A 134 -3.44 -4.02 -3.47
C THR A 134 -3.19 -3.27 -2.16
N SER A 135 -3.46 -3.92 -1.03
CA SER A 135 -3.42 -3.31 0.31
C SER A 135 -4.56 -2.32 0.63
N SER A 136 -5.61 -2.23 -0.19
CA SER A 136 -6.82 -1.41 0.13
C SER A 136 -7.86 -2.15 0.97
N GLY A 137 -7.55 -3.37 1.46
CA GLY A 137 -8.48 -4.14 2.29
C GLY A 137 -9.54 -4.96 1.52
N LYS A 138 -9.25 -5.40 0.29
CA LYS A 138 -10.14 -6.31 -0.48
C LYS A 138 -10.42 -7.62 0.27
N THR A 139 -9.43 -8.13 1.00
CA THR A 139 -9.56 -9.36 1.80
C THR A 139 -10.67 -9.29 2.85
N PHE A 140 -10.90 -8.12 3.45
CA PHE A 140 -12.00 -7.93 4.42
C PHE A 140 -13.37 -8.26 3.81
N VAL A 141 -13.61 -7.77 2.59
CA VAL A 141 -14.84 -8.06 1.84
C VAL A 141 -14.98 -9.56 1.57
N SER A 142 -13.88 -10.23 1.21
CA SER A 142 -13.86 -11.67 0.98
C SER A 142 -14.26 -12.46 2.23
N PHE A 143 -13.73 -12.06 3.40
CA PHE A 143 -14.08 -12.67 4.68
C PHE A 143 -15.54 -12.44 5.08
N TYR A 144 -16.09 -11.27 4.76
CA TYR A 144 -17.51 -11.02 4.96
C TYR A 144 -18.39 -11.92 4.08
N ALA A 145 -18.05 -12.05 2.79
CA ALA A 145 -18.75 -12.95 1.88
C ALA A 145 -18.69 -14.42 2.36
N MET A 146 -17.55 -14.86 2.87
CA MET A 146 -17.40 -16.19 3.49
C MET A 146 -18.34 -16.35 4.69
N LYS A 147 -18.34 -15.40 5.64
CA LYS A 147 -19.25 -15.41 6.80
C LYS A 147 -20.72 -15.48 6.39
N LYS A 148 -21.11 -14.69 5.38
CA LYS A 148 -22.49 -14.64 4.88
C LYS A 148 -22.98 -15.98 4.33
N ILE A 149 -22.11 -16.76 3.69
CA ILE A 149 -22.46 -18.08 3.18
C ILE A 149 -22.41 -19.16 4.27
N MET A 150 -21.43 -19.09 5.18
CA MET A 150 -21.25 -20.12 6.20
C MET A 150 -22.25 -20.06 7.35
N GLN A 151 -22.75 -18.88 7.72
CA GLN A 151 -23.61 -18.70 8.91
C GLN A 151 -25.02 -19.26 8.76
N PRO A 152 -25.70 -19.11 7.61
CA PRO A 152 -27.06 -19.61 7.46
C PRO A 152 -27.14 -21.13 7.28
N SER A 153 -26.08 -21.77 6.79
CA SER A 153 -26.13 -23.15 6.31
C SER A 153 -24.76 -23.84 6.33
N ASP A 154 -24.72 -25.08 6.82
CA ASP A 154 -23.53 -25.96 6.74
C ASP A 154 -23.40 -26.61 5.35
N GLU A 155 -24.42 -26.47 4.49
CA GLU A 155 -24.47 -27.08 3.17
C GLU A 155 -23.88 -26.20 2.06
N ASP A 156 -23.99 -24.89 2.23
CA ASP A 156 -23.65 -23.91 1.22
C ASP A 156 -22.13 -23.72 1.11
N VAL A 157 -21.67 -23.56 -0.13
CA VAL A 157 -20.24 -23.48 -0.47
C VAL A 157 -19.91 -22.14 -1.07
N LEU A 158 -18.82 -21.53 -0.60
CA LEU A 158 -18.13 -20.45 -1.27
C LEU A 158 -16.81 -20.96 -1.85
N VAL A 159 -16.52 -20.60 -3.09
CA VAL A 159 -15.24 -20.90 -3.73
C VAL A 159 -14.39 -19.64 -3.80
N TYR A 160 -13.16 -19.70 -3.33
CA TYR A 160 -12.16 -18.65 -3.46
C TYR A 160 -11.10 -19.06 -4.49
N VAL A 161 -10.99 -18.30 -5.57
CA VAL A 161 -10.06 -18.56 -6.67
C VAL A 161 -8.90 -17.57 -6.58
N ALA A 162 -7.69 -18.08 -6.38
CA ALA A 162 -6.47 -17.28 -6.36
C ALA A 162 -5.52 -17.69 -7.50
N PRO A 163 -4.78 -16.75 -8.13
CA PRO A 163 -4.01 -17.04 -9.34
C PRO A 163 -2.80 -17.94 -9.09
N THR A 164 -2.21 -17.91 -7.89
CA THR A 164 -1.00 -18.67 -7.57
C THR A 164 -1.20 -19.58 -6.37
N LYS A 165 -0.44 -20.68 -6.32
CA LYS A 165 -0.45 -21.62 -5.19
C LYS A 165 0.00 -20.95 -3.88
N ALA A 166 0.92 -19.99 -3.97
CA ALA A 166 1.37 -19.22 -2.81
C ALA A 166 0.22 -18.43 -2.18
N LEU A 167 -0.60 -17.76 -3.00
CA LEU A 167 -1.78 -17.04 -2.53
C LEU A 167 -2.86 -17.98 -2.01
N VAL A 168 -3.06 -19.15 -2.63
CA VAL A 168 -3.96 -20.19 -2.08
C VAL A 168 -3.54 -20.58 -0.67
N ASN A 169 -2.26 -20.85 -0.44
CA ASN A 169 -1.76 -21.21 0.89
C ASN A 169 -1.90 -20.06 1.88
N GLN A 170 -1.63 -18.82 1.46
CA GLN A 170 -1.80 -17.64 2.30
C GLN A 170 -3.26 -17.48 2.74
N ILE A 171 -4.20 -17.45 1.79
CA ILE A 171 -5.62 -17.27 2.09
C ILE A 171 -6.16 -18.42 2.94
N ALA A 172 -5.74 -19.66 2.69
CA ALA A 172 -6.12 -20.79 3.53
C ALA A 172 -5.62 -20.65 4.98
N ALA A 173 -4.39 -20.15 5.19
CA ALA A 173 -3.86 -19.87 6.52
C ALA A 173 -4.64 -18.74 7.22
N GLU A 174 -5.02 -17.69 6.49
CA GLU A 174 -5.85 -16.60 7.02
C GLU A 174 -7.26 -17.08 7.39
N ILE A 175 -7.88 -17.94 6.57
CA ILE A 175 -9.16 -18.59 6.85
C ILE A 175 -9.07 -19.48 8.09
N GLN A 176 -7.99 -20.25 8.21
CA GLN A 176 -7.75 -21.07 9.40
C GLN A 176 -7.67 -20.21 10.66
N ALA A 177 -6.92 -19.11 10.62
CA ALA A 177 -6.79 -18.19 11.74
C ALA A 177 -8.13 -17.53 12.14
N GLU A 178 -8.93 -17.10 11.15
CA GLU A 178 -10.19 -16.38 11.41
C GLU A 178 -11.34 -17.30 11.85
N PHE A 179 -11.45 -18.50 11.28
CA PHE A 179 -12.66 -19.33 11.42
C PHE A 179 -12.51 -20.56 12.31
N THR A 180 -11.29 -21.07 12.55
CA THR A 180 -11.12 -22.35 13.28
C THR A 180 -11.51 -22.24 14.76
N GLU A 181 -11.33 -21.09 15.41
CA GLU A 181 -11.75 -20.91 16.82
C GLU A 181 -13.24 -20.64 16.99
N SER A 182 -13.90 -20.07 15.96
CA SER A 182 -15.26 -19.55 16.05
C SER A 182 -16.34 -20.53 15.56
N TYR A 183 -15.99 -21.49 14.71
CA TYR A 183 -16.96 -22.41 14.11
C TYR A 183 -16.98 -23.78 14.80
N LYS A 184 -18.10 -24.09 15.44
CA LYS A 184 -18.33 -25.41 16.05
C LYS A 184 -18.58 -26.44 14.94
N HIS A 185 -17.63 -27.35 14.77
CA HIS A 185 -17.70 -28.46 13.82
C HIS A 185 -18.88 -29.38 14.16
N ASN A 186 -19.85 -29.53 13.24
CA ASN A 186 -20.84 -30.60 13.40
C ASN A 186 -20.87 -31.63 12.26
N THR A 187 -20.39 -31.33 11.04
CA THR A 187 -20.41 -32.33 9.94
C THR A 187 -19.38 -32.12 8.80
N ARG A 188 -18.89 -30.90 8.55
CA ARG A 188 -17.99 -30.60 7.41
C ARG A 188 -16.73 -29.84 7.81
N CYS A 189 -15.71 -29.93 6.97
CA CYS A 189 -14.50 -29.12 7.11
C CYS A 189 -14.85 -27.65 6.82
N VAL A 190 -14.34 -26.72 7.61
CA VAL A 190 -14.56 -25.28 7.37
C VAL A 190 -13.99 -24.88 6.02
N TRP A 191 -12.77 -25.34 5.72
CA TRP A 191 -12.07 -25.01 4.49
C TRP A 191 -11.33 -26.20 3.90
N ALA A 192 -11.06 -26.15 2.60
CA ALA A 192 -10.19 -27.10 1.90
C ALA A 192 -9.33 -26.40 0.85
N ILE A 193 -8.15 -26.95 0.59
CA ILE A 193 -7.32 -26.59 -0.57
C ILE A 193 -7.45 -27.70 -1.60
N HIS A 194 -7.71 -27.33 -2.85
CA HIS A 194 -7.71 -28.27 -3.95
C HIS A 194 -6.83 -27.78 -5.08
N THR A 195 -5.61 -28.31 -5.16
CA THR A 195 -4.71 -28.10 -6.29
C THR A 195 -4.30 -29.46 -6.88
N ARG A 196 -3.60 -29.45 -8.01
CA ARG A 196 -3.07 -30.67 -8.63
C ARG A 196 -2.14 -31.44 -7.69
N ASP A 197 -1.26 -30.73 -6.98
CA ASP A 197 -0.16 -31.33 -6.24
C ASP A 197 -0.43 -31.41 -4.73
N ASN A 198 -1.25 -30.50 -4.20
CA ASN A 198 -1.59 -30.44 -2.79
C ASN A 198 -3.11 -30.42 -2.60
N ARG A 199 -3.60 -31.33 -1.75
CA ARG A 199 -5.00 -31.44 -1.35
C ARG A 199 -5.06 -31.45 0.16
N VAL A 200 -5.69 -30.44 0.75
CA VAL A 200 -5.87 -30.31 2.20
C VAL A 200 -7.36 -30.35 2.49
N ASN A 201 -7.76 -31.19 3.45
CA ASN A 201 -9.16 -31.51 3.75
C ASN A 201 -9.94 -32.05 2.54
N ASN A 202 -11.22 -32.36 2.72
CA ASN A 202 -12.05 -32.85 1.62
C ASN A 202 -12.65 -31.69 0.82
N SER A 203 -12.19 -31.51 -0.43
CA SER A 203 -12.63 -30.42 -1.31
C SER A 203 -14.11 -30.44 -1.68
N THR A 204 -14.75 -31.61 -1.62
CA THR A 204 -16.19 -31.75 -1.85
C THR A 204 -17.02 -31.64 -0.57
N ASN A 205 -16.41 -31.81 0.60
CA ASN A 205 -17.07 -31.78 1.91
C ASN A 205 -16.54 -30.62 2.77
N CYS A 206 -16.53 -29.41 2.18
CA CYS A 206 -16.14 -28.17 2.86
C CYS A 206 -17.11 -27.02 2.53
N GLN A 207 -17.14 -25.98 3.38
CA GLN A 207 -17.90 -24.75 3.13
C GLN A 207 -17.09 -23.71 2.35
N ILE A 208 -15.78 -23.59 2.61
CA ILE A 208 -14.88 -22.71 1.83
C ILE A 208 -13.89 -23.55 1.04
N LEU A 209 -13.95 -23.49 -0.28
CA LEU A 209 -12.96 -24.12 -1.15
C LEU A 209 -11.98 -23.08 -1.68
N VAL A 210 -10.70 -23.18 -1.30
CA VAL A 210 -9.62 -22.35 -1.87
C VAL A 210 -8.91 -23.13 -2.98
N ILE A 211 -8.86 -22.55 -4.19
CA ILE A 211 -8.52 -23.27 -5.41
C ILE A 211 -7.81 -22.39 -6.43
N VAL A 212 -7.03 -23.01 -7.32
CA VAL A 212 -6.43 -22.34 -8.50
C VAL A 212 -7.36 -22.45 -9.73
N PRO A 213 -7.33 -21.49 -10.67
CA PRO A 213 -8.26 -21.43 -11.80
C PRO A 213 -8.40 -22.73 -12.58
N HIS A 214 -7.29 -23.34 -12.99
CA HIS A 214 -7.31 -24.57 -13.81
C HIS A 214 -7.99 -25.74 -13.11
N THR A 215 -7.79 -25.86 -11.79
CA THR A 215 -8.40 -26.96 -11.02
C THR A 215 -9.89 -26.73 -10.83
N LEU A 216 -10.31 -25.47 -10.62
CA LEU A 216 -11.74 -25.15 -10.55
C LEU A 216 -12.45 -25.45 -11.87
N GLN A 217 -11.81 -25.14 -13.01
CA GLN A 217 -12.38 -25.40 -14.32
C GLN A 217 -12.70 -26.89 -14.50
N ILE A 218 -11.74 -27.76 -14.15
CA ILE A 218 -11.92 -29.21 -14.18
C ILE A 218 -13.09 -29.62 -13.27
N MET A 219 -13.16 -29.08 -12.05
CA MET A 219 -14.24 -29.40 -11.10
C MET A 219 -15.62 -28.97 -11.59
N LEU A 220 -15.75 -27.80 -12.23
CA LEU A 220 -17.03 -27.30 -12.77
C LEU A 220 -17.47 -28.10 -13.99
N MET A 221 -16.54 -28.57 -14.83
CA MET A 221 -16.85 -29.36 -16.02
C MET A 221 -17.09 -30.85 -15.72
N ALA A 222 -16.66 -31.35 -14.56
CA ALA A 222 -16.80 -32.75 -14.20
C ALA A 222 -18.29 -33.13 -13.96
N PRO A 223 -18.88 -34.09 -14.73
CA PRO A 223 -20.28 -34.46 -14.57
C PRO A 223 -20.63 -35.00 -13.19
N THR A 224 -19.67 -35.61 -12.49
CA THR A 224 -19.85 -36.10 -11.11
C THR A 224 -20.22 -34.99 -10.15
N ASN A 225 -19.85 -33.74 -10.45
CA ASN A 225 -20.11 -32.59 -9.60
C ASN A 225 -21.41 -31.86 -9.91
N SER A 226 -22.21 -32.30 -10.89
CA SER A 226 -23.47 -31.64 -11.32
C SER A 226 -24.70 -32.56 -11.40
N LYS A 227 -24.49 -33.90 -11.38
CA LYS A 227 -25.54 -34.92 -11.64
C LYS A 227 -26.66 -34.99 -10.60
N SER A 228 -26.34 -35.00 -9.30
CA SER A 228 -27.32 -35.14 -8.22
C SER A 228 -27.73 -33.80 -7.62
N LYS A 229 -28.85 -33.76 -6.90
CA LYS A 229 -29.31 -32.56 -6.17
C LYS A 229 -28.28 -32.11 -5.12
N ASP A 230 -27.60 -33.06 -4.48
CA ASP A 230 -26.60 -32.82 -3.43
C ASP A 230 -25.18 -32.66 -3.99
N SER A 231 -25.04 -32.62 -5.32
CA SER A 231 -23.76 -32.45 -5.97
C SER A 231 -23.12 -31.11 -5.62
N TRP A 232 -21.80 -31.12 -5.51
CA TRP A 232 -21.01 -29.97 -5.06
C TRP A 232 -21.33 -28.68 -5.82
N SER A 233 -21.47 -28.70 -7.15
CA SER A 233 -21.68 -27.47 -7.93
C SER A 233 -23.00 -26.76 -7.61
N ARG A 234 -24.04 -27.49 -7.21
CA ARG A 234 -25.37 -26.94 -6.83
C ARG A 234 -25.35 -26.30 -5.44
N ARG A 235 -24.39 -26.69 -4.61
CA ARG A 235 -24.16 -26.10 -3.28
C ARG A 235 -23.30 -24.86 -3.35
N VAL A 236 -22.60 -24.60 -4.46
CA VAL A 236 -21.83 -23.35 -4.64
C VAL A 236 -22.80 -22.17 -4.76
N LYS A 237 -22.79 -21.30 -3.75
CA LYS A 237 -23.64 -20.10 -3.68
C LYS A 237 -22.92 -18.83 -4.10
N ARG A 238 -21.58 -18.82 -4.07
CA ARG A 238 -20.78 -17.68 -4.50
C ARG A 238 -19.37 -18.11 -4.90
N ILE A 239 -18.80 -17.43 -5.90
CA ILE A 239 -17.39 -17.59 -6.28
C ILE A 239 -16.68 -16.23 -6.18
N ILE A 240 -15.61 -16.18 -5.38
CA ILE A 240 -14.70 -15.04 -5.32
C ILE A 240 -13.55 -15.31 -6.28
N PHE A 241 -13.35 -14.41 -7.22
CA PHE A 241 -12.23 -14.42 -8.15
C PHE A 241 -11.25 -13.33 -7.73
N ASP A 242 -10.10 -13.73 -7.20
CA ASP A 242 -9.03 -12.82 -6.80
C ASP A 242 -8.06 -12.56 -7.95
N GLU A 243 -7.55 -11.34 -8.03
CA GLU A 243 -6.64 -10.89 -9.09
C GLU A 243 -7.15 -11.17 -10.52
N VAL A 244 -8.41 -10.85 -10.80
CA VAL A 244 -9.03 -11.06 -12.13
C VAL A 244 -8.31 -10.32 -13.26
N HIS A 245 -7.47 -9.32 -12.92
CA HIS A 245 -6.57 -8.69 -13.87
C HIS A 245 -5.60 -9.68 -14.57
N CYS A 246 -5.40 -10.89 -14.02
CA CYS A 246 -4.71 -12.00 -14.67
C CYS A 246 -5.37 -12.46 -15.98
N ILE A 247 -6.62 -12.07 -16.27
CA ILE A 247 -7.30 -12.36 -17.54
C ILE A 247 -6.53 -11.81 -18.75
N GLY A 248 -5.78 -10.73 -18.58
CA GLY A 248 -4.96 -10.13 -19.65
C GLY A 248 -3.66 -10.90 -19.95
N GLN A 249 -3.34 -11.97 -19.23
CA GLN A 249 -2.12 -12.75 -19.44
C GLN A 249 -2.33 -13.82 -20.52
N SER A 250 -1.37 -13.98 -21.44
CA SER A 250 -1.54 -14.76 -22.68
C SER A 250 -1.73 -16.27 -22.49
N VAL A 251 -1.33 -16.85 -21.36
CA VAL A 251 -1.41 -18.31 -21.13
C VAL A 251 -2.64 -18.68 -20.31
N ASP A 252 -2.92 -17.95 -19.24
CA ASP A 252 -3.99 -18.29 -18.29
C ASP A 252 -5.30 -17.54 -18.54
N GLY A 253 -5.29 -16.49 -19.38
CA GLY A 253 -6.44 -15.61 -19.60
C GLY A 253 -7.70 -16.32 -20.07
N VAL A 254 -7.56 -17.29 -20.98
CA VAL A 254 -8.69 -18.09 -21.51
C VAL A 254 -9.42 -18.84 -20.39
N ILE A 255 -8.68 -19.32 -19.39
CA ILE A 255 -9.26 -20.09 -18.29
C ILE A 255 -10.03 -19.16 -17.35
N TRP A 256 -9.56 -17.93 -17.12
CA TRP A 256 -10.30 -16.92 -16.38
C TRP A 256 -11.61 -16.55 -17.08
N GLU A 257 -11.56 -16.30 -18.38
CA GLU A 257 -12.76 -16.00 -19.19
C GLU A 257 -13.79 -17.13 -19.08
N GLN A 258 -13.36 -18.37 -19.29
CA GLN A 258 -14.22 -19.54 -19.19
C GLN A 258 -14.82 -19.70 -17.79
N LEU A 259 -14.07 -19.47 -16.72
CA LEU A 259 -14.58 -19.58 -15.35
C LEU A 259 -15.65 -18.54 -15.04
N LEU A 260 -15.45 -17.29 -15.46
CA LEU A 260 -16.43 -16.22 -15.27
C LEU A 260 -17.74 -16.54 -16.02
N LEU A 261 -17.62 -17.12 -17.21
CA LEU A 261 -18.75 -17.59 -18.01
C LEU A 261 -19.42 -18.85 -17.44
N LEU A 262 -18.66 -19.78 -16.85
CA LEU A 262 -19.17 -21.06 -16.31
C LEU A 262 -19.70 -20.97 -14.88
N ALA A 263 -19.41 -19.90 -14.14
CA ALA A 263 -19.85 -19.73 -12.76
C ALA A 263 -21.39 -19.89 -12.63
N PRO A 264 -21.89 -20.85 -11.82
CA PRO A 264 -23.33 -21.15 -11.72
C PRO A 264 -24.10 -20.25 -10.73
N CYS A 265 -23.42 -19.28 -10.12
CA CYS A 265 -23.90 -18.46 -9.02
C CYS A 265 -23.33 -17.04 -9.12
N PRO A 266 -23.77 -16.08 -8.28
CA PRO A 266 -23.19 -14.75 -8.23
C PRO A 266 -21.68 -14.80 -7.95
N ILE A 267 -20.95 -13.84 -8.50
CA ILE A 267 -19.50 -13.78 -8.41
C ILE A 267 -19.04 -12.50 -7.71
N ILE A 268 -17.86 -12.54 -7.11
CA ILE A 268 -17.14 -11.34 -6.66
C ILE A 268 -15.81 -11.32 -7.40
N ALA A 269 -15.69 -10.47 -8.42
CA ALA A 269 -14.45 -10.24 -9.15
C ALA A 269 -13.64 -9.14 -8.47
N LEU A 270 -12.48 -9.49 -7.91
CA LEU A 270 -11.56 -8.57 -7.27
C LEU A 270 -10.42 -8.22 -8.23
N LEU A 271 -10.21 -6.93 -8.48
CA LEU A 271 -9.20 -6.40 -9.39
C LEU A 271 -8.33 -5.38 -8.66
N ALA A 272 -7.02 -5.40 -8.93
CA ALA A 272 -6.10 -4.35 -8.49
C ALA A 272 -6.16 -3.14 -9.44
N THR A 273 -6.03 -3.39 -10.74
CA THR A 273 -6.02 -2.39 -11.81
C THR A 273 -6.50 -3.03 -13.10
N ILE A 274 -7.23 -2.28 -13.93
CA ILE A 274 -7.60 -2.67 -15.30
C ILE A 274 -7.70 -1.42 -16.15
N GLY A 275 -7.22 -1.46 -17.40
CA GLY A 275 -7.21 -0.29 -18.28
C GLY A 275 -8.60 0.10 -18.78
N ASN A 276 -9.47 -0.87 -19.01
CA ASN A 276 -10.82 -0.69 -19.56
C ASN A 276 -11.93 -1.21 -18.61
N PRO A 277 -12.08 -0.64 -17.40
CA PRO A 277 -12.95 -1.16 -16.36
C PRO A 277 -14.43 -1.24 -16.77
N HIS A 278 -14.91 -0.25 -17.53
CA HIS A 278 -16.31 -0.17 -17.98
C HIS A 278 -16.64 -1.16 -19.10
N GLU A 279 -15.69 -1.41 -20.01
CA GLU A 279 -15.87 -2.41 -21.08
C GLU A 279 -15.92 -3.81 -20.47
N PHE A 280 -14.98 -4.11 -19.56
CA PHE A 280 -14.99 -5.35 -18.82
C PHE A 280 -16.28 -5.52 -18.00
N LYS A 281 -16.76 -4.45 -17.37
CA LYS A 281 -18.07 -4.43 -16.69
C LYS A 281 -19.20 -4.81 -17.64
N ALA A 282 -19.29 -4.16 -18.80
CA ALA A 282 -20.38 -4.39 -19.75
C ALA A 282 -20.42 -5.85 -20.24
N TRP A 283 -19.25 -6.43 -20.53
CA TRP A 283 -19.14 -7.84 -20.88
C TRP A 283 -19.57 -8.76 -19.73
N LEU A 284 -19.06 -8.51 -18.52
CA LEU A 284 -19.37 -9.33 -17.35
C LEU A 284 -20.85 -9.22 -16.95
N GLU A 285 -21.42 -8.03 -17.04
CA GLU A 285 -22.83 -7.74 -16.77
C GLU A 285 -23.73 -8.52 -17.72
N GLY A 286 -23.41 -8.56 -19.02
CA GLY A 286 -24.12 -9.39 -19.99
C GLY A 286 -24.10 -10.88 -19.62
N ALA A 287 -22.93 -11.39 -19.22
CA ALA A 287 -22.77 -12.79 -18.81
C ALA A 287 -23.51 -13.14 -17.51
N GLN A 288 -23.54 -12.23 -16.53
CA GLN A 288 -24.25 -12.42 -15.26
C GLN A 288 -25.76 -12.30 -15.42
N LYS A 289 -26.22 -11.32 -16.21
CA LYS A 289 -27.64 -11.11 -16.50
C LYS A 289 -28.26 -12.28 -17.25
N ALA A 290 -27.52 -12.90 -18.17
CA ALA A 290 -27.95 -14.14 -18.83
C ALA A 290 -28.23 -15.29 -17.85
N LYS A 291 -27.66 -15.25 -16.65
CA LYS A 291 -27.86 -16.21 -15.56
C LYS A 291 -28.88 -15.74 -14.51
N GLY A 292 -29.43 -14.53 -14.66
CA GLY A 292 -30.38 -13.93 -13.72
C GLY A 292 -29.74 -13.22 -12.53
N PHE A 293 -28.48 -12.79 -12.62
CA PHE A 293 -27.80 -12.03 -11.58
C PHE A 293 -27.50 -10.61 -12.05
N ASP A 294 -27.80 -9.63 -11.20
CA ASP A 294 -27.39 -8.23 -11.40
C ASP A 294 -25.91 -8.06 -11.05
N LEU A 295 -25.20 -7.15 -11.75
CA LEU A 295 -23.79 -6.84 -11.51
C LEU A 295 -23.64 -5.40 -11.02
N GLU A 296 -22.97 -5.24 -9.88
CA GLU A 296 -22.58 -3.93 -9.35
C GLU A 296 -21.06 -3.72 -9.46
N MET A 297 -20.65 -2.53 -9.91
CA MET A 297 -19.23 -2.17 -10.03
C MET A 297 -18.87 -1.14 -8.97
N VAL A 298 -17.86 -1.46 -8.16
CA VAL A 298 -17.32 -0.55 -7.13
C VAL A 298 -15.86 -0.26 -7.45
N VAL A 299 -15.51 1.03 -7.50
CA VAL A 299 -14.17 1.50 -7.86
C VAL A 299 -13.60 2.35 -6.74
N HIS A 300 -12.40 1.98 -6.29
CA HIS A 300 -11.59 2.74 -5.36
C HIS A 300 -10.20 2.91 -5.98
N SER A 301 -9.83 4.11 -6.43
CA SER A 301 -8.58 4.36 -7.14
C SER A 301 -7.39 4.67 -6.23
N SER A 302 -7.64 5.02 -4.98
CA SER A 302 -6.61 5.53 -4.08
C SER A 302 -5.88 4.41 -3.35
N ARG A 303 -4.57 4.59 -3.10
CA ARG A 303 -3.77 3.64 -2.31
C ARG A 303 -3.73 4.09 -0.86
N TYR A 304 -3.73 3.15 0.09
CA TYR A 304 -3.46 3.49 1.49
C TYR A 304 -2.02 3.96 1.70
N SER A 305 -1.05 3.25 1.13
CA SER A 305 0.37 3.61 1.18
C SER A 305 0.83 4.21 -0.15
N ASP A 306 1.31 5.45 -0.09
CA ASP A 306 1.88 6.11 -1.25
C ASP A 306 3.26 5.53 -1.58
N LEU A 307 3.57 5.43 -2.87
CA LEU A 307 4.83 4.86 -3.35
C LEU A 307 5.73 5.96 -3.90
N ARG A 308 7.01 5.93 -3.50
CA ARG A 308 8.05 6.80 -4.04
C ARG A 308 8.97 6.04 -4.95
N LYS A 309 9.32 6.67 -6.07
CA LYS A 309 10.26 6.13 -7.06
C LYS A 309 11.59 6.87 -6.94
N PHE A 310 12.68 6.10 -6.90
CA PHE A 310 14.04 6.64 -6.85
C PHE A 310 14.88 6.02 -7.96
N ILE A 311 15.78 6.81 -8.55
CA ILE A 311 16.91 6.30 -9.34
C ILE A 311 18.11 6.23 -8.41
N TYR A 312 18.78 5.08 -8.41
CA TYR A 312 20.07 4.93 -7.75
C TYR A 312 21.20 5.11 -8.77
N PHE A 313 22.12 6.02 -8.48
CA PHE A 313 23.31 6.24 -9.30
C PHE A 313 24.50 5.45 -8.75
N THR A 314 24.87 4.39 -9.47
CA THR A 314 25.99 3.54 -9.09
C THR A 314 27.33 4.28 -9.24
N PRO A 315 28.20 4.28 -8.23
CA PRO A 315 29.55 4.84 -8.34
C PRO A 315 30.41 4.00 -9.29
N ARG A 316 31.31 4.64 -10.05
CA ARG A 316 32.26 3.91 -10.93
C ARG A 316 33.37 3.23 -10.13
N ASN A 317 33.82 3.88 -9.06
CA ASN A 317 34.78 3.32 -8.11
C ASN A 317 34.14 3.34 -6.73
N TYR A 318 33.99 2.18 -6.11
CA TYR A 318 33.40 2.06 -4.78
C TYR A 318 34.43 1.55 -3.79
N MET A 319 34.55 2.23 -2.65
CA MET A 319 35.41 1.81 -1.56
C MET A 319 34.55 1.35 -0.39
N PHE A 320 34.61 0.06 -0.07
CA PHE A 320 33.91 -0.47 1.08
C PHE A 320 34.73 -0.29 2.36
N SER A 321 34.17 0.46 3.31
CA SER A 321 34.76 0.76 4.63
C SER A 321 34.07 0.04 5.80
N GLY A 322 33.29 -1.00 5.51
CA GLY A 322 32.50 -1.72 6.51
C GLY A 322 31.04 -1.24 6.63
N LEU A 323 30.24 -2.00 7.39
CA LEU A 323 28.84 -1.66 7.69
C LEU A 323 28.79 -0.82 8.97
N LYS A 324 28.56 0.48 8.83
CA LYS A 324 28.37 1.37 9.99
C LYS A 324 26.93 1.23 10.53
N PRO A 325 26.74 1.26 11.87
CA PRO A 325 25.40 1.25 12.45
C PRO A 325 24.61 2.50 12.01
N CYS A 326 23.39 2.29 11.53
CA CYS A 326 22.48 3.38 11.17
C CYS A 326 22.09 4.16 12.42
N ASN A 327 22.55 5.41 12.55
CA ASN A 327 22.23 6.33 13.65
C ASN A 327 21.23 7.43 13.22
N LEU A 328 20.37 7.14 12.23
CA LEU A 328 19.40 8.09 11.71
C LEU A 328 18.02 7.94 12.32
N LEU A 329 17.29 9.05 12.42
CA LEU A 329 15.86 9.00 12.67
C LEU A 329 15.16 8.32 11.48
N PRO A 330 14.09 7.53 11.71
CA PRO A 330 13.36 6.86 10.65
C PRO A 330 12.50 7.87 9.88
N VAL A 331 13.14 8.65 9.01
CA VAL A 331 12.51 9.66 8.17
C VAL A 331 12.01 9.02 6.88
N PRO A 332 10.79 9.36 6.39
CA PRO A 332 10.31 8.85 5.10
C PRO A 332 11.14 9.38 3.92
N GLY A 333 11.77 8.46 3.17
CA GLY A 333 12.48 8.76 1.92
C GLY A 333 13.95 8.34 1.92
N LEU A 334 14.56 8.32 0.74
CA LEU A 334 15.99 8.02 0.52
C LEU A 334 16.79 9.26 0.10
N ASP A 335 16.09 10.36 -0.20
CA ASP A 335 16.62 11.65 -0.64
C ASP A 335 17.07 12.55 0.53
N ALA A 336 16.65 12.25 1.75
CA ALA A 336 17.08 12.99 2.94
C ALA A 336 18.54 12.65 3.30
N ASN A 337 19.39 13.66 3.42
CA ASN A 337 20.76 13.48 3.91
C ASN A 337 20.76 13.13 5.40
N ALA A 338 21.75 12.32 5.79
CA ALA A 338 21.92 11.82 7.15
C ALA A 338 22.00 12.94 8.21
N ASP A 339 22.49 14.12 7.81
CA ASP A 339 23.00 15.08 8.79
C ASP A 339 22.20 16.38 8.85
N GLY A 340 21.16 16.57 8.03
CA GLY A 340 20.39 17.82 7.97
C GLY A 340 21.15 19.06 7.51
N GLU A 341 22.48 18.98 7.44
CA GLU A 341 23.35 19.99 6.87
C GLU A 341 23.55 19.69 5.38
N THR A 342 23.25 20.69 4.56
CA THR A 342 23.70 20.85 3.18
C THR A 342 25.21 21.04 3.11
N ARG A 343 26.00 20.21 3.80
CA ARG A 343 27.45 20.13 3.61
C ARG A 343 27.75 18.90 2.75
N GLN A 344 27.83 19.15 1.44
CA GLN A 344 28.52 18.38 0.40
C GLN A 344 28.28 16.86 0.25
N GLY A 345 27.39 16.22 1.00
CA GLY A 345 26.99 14.83 0.74
C GLY A 345 25.70 14.78 -0.07
N TYR A 346 25.75 14.65 -1.38
CA TYR A 346 24.55 14.41 -2.18
C TYR A 346 24.08 12.95 -2.03
N SER A 347 22.77 12.72 -1.92
CA SER A 347 22.22 11.36 -1.94
C SER A 347 22.36 10.74 -3.33
N ARG A 348 22.84 9.49 -3.41
CA ARG A 348 22.85 8.69 -4.65
C ARG A 348 21.46 8.23 -5.08
N PHE A 349 20.46 8.44 -4.22
CA PHE A 349 19.06 8.22 -4.53
C PHE A 349 18.42 9.53 -4.97
N ALA A 350 18.05 9.61 -6.24
CA ALA A 350 17.29 10.75 -6.78
C ALA A 350 15.81 10.39 -6.86
N ALA A 351 14.97 11.14 -6.14
CA ALA A 351 13.53 11.01 -6.26
C ALA A 351 13.08 11.42 -7.66
N ILE A 352 12.22 10.59 -8.29
CA ILE A 352 11.61 10.91 -9.57
C ILE A 352 10.20 11.42 -9.31
N HIS A 353 9.93 12.67 -9.68
CA HIS A 353 8.56 13.17 -9.68
C HIS A 353 7.76 12.46 -10.79
N PRO A 354 6.58 11.86 -10.52
CA PRO A 354 5.87 11.08 -11.52
C PRO A 354 5.53 11.84 -12.82
N VAL A 355 5.13 13.12 -12.72
CA VAL A 355 4.88 13.99 -13.89
C VAL A 355 6.11 14.22 -14.76
N ALA A 356 7.33 14.19 -14.19
CA ALA A 356 8.57 14.34 -14.95
C ALA A 356 8.89 13.10 -15.80
N SER A 357 8.30 11.95 -15.48
CA SER A 357 8.48 10.69 -16.22
C SER A 357 7.52 10.52 -17.41
N LEU A 358 6.58 11.47 -17.61
CA LEU A 358 5.63 11.43 -18.71
C LEU A 358 6.32 11.78 -20.05
N THR A 359 6.51 10.77 -20.89
CA THR A 359 7.11 10.92 -22.23
C THR A 359 6.09 11.37 -23.29
N ASN A 360 4.83 10.96 -23.16
CA ASN A 360 3.74 11.31 -24.07
C ASN A 360 2.75 12.29 -23.42
N ARG A 361 2.28 13.28 -24.19
CA ARG A 361 1.24 14.23 -23.78
C ARG A 361 -0.19 13.64 -23.82
N SER A 362 -0.35 12.32 -23.77
CA SER A 362 -1.69 11.69 -23.78
C SER A 362 -2.40 11.89 -22.44
N ARG A 363 -3.69 12.26 -22.50
CA ARG A 363 -4.54 12.50 -21.32
C ARG A 363 -4.71 11.25 -20.46
N GLU A 364 -4.86 10.10 -21.10
CA GLU A 364 -5.09 8.80 -20.46
C GLU A 364 -3.94 8.41 -19.53
N ASN A 365 -2.70 8.76 -19.89
CA ASN A 365 -1.53 8.43 -19.07
C ASN A 365 -1.50 9.18 -17.74
N LEU A 366 -2.14 10.35 -17.61
CA LEU A 366 -2.06 11.15 -16.39
C LEU A 366 -3.00 10.62 -15.28
N ASP A 367 -4.11 9.98 -15.67
CA ASP A 367 -5.04 9.42 -14.69
C ASP A 367 -4.43 8.24 -13.92
N ASP A 368 -3.54 7.49 -14.57
CA ASP A 368 -2.76 6.40 -13.96
C ASP A 368 -1.58 6.87 -13.11
N VAL A 369 -1.21 8.15 -13.18
CA VAL A 369 -0.11 8.71 -12.38
C VAL A 369 -0.61 9.02 -10.98
N ALA A 370 -0.21 8.23 -9.98
CA ALA A 370 -0.45 8.57 -8.58
C ALA A 370 0.60 9.57 -8.06
N LEU A 371 0.15 10.61 -7.35
CA LEU A 371 1.02 11.60 -6.70
C LEU A 371 0.89 11.52 -5.18
N GLU A 372 2.00 11.51 -4.46
CA GLU A 372 1.95 11.66 -3.01
C GLU A 372 1.66 13.14 -2.61
N PRO A 373 1.29 13.44 -1.35
CA PRO A 373 1.03 14.81 -0.93
C PRO A 373 2.19 15.79 -1.19
N ARG A 374 3.43 15.32 -1.08
CA ARG A 374 4.64 16.11 -1.38
C ARG A 374 4.81 16.37 -2.87
N ASP A 375 4.48 15.40 -3.72
CA ASP A 375 4.47 15.56 -5.17
C ASP A 375 3.43 16.60 -5.56
N CYS A 376 2.21 16.52 -5.01
CA CYS A 376 1.16 17.52 -5.22
C CYS A 376 1.63 18.94 -4.86
N LEU A 377 2.29 19.10 -3.72
CA LEU A 377 2.85 20.39 -3.30
C LEU A 377 3.99 20.88 -4.21
N THR A 378 4.86 19.98 -4.65
CA THR A 378 5.98 20.30 -5.54
C THR A 378 5.45 20.70 -6.91
N LEU A 379 4.50 19.94 -7.46
CA LEU A 379 3.79 20.24 -8.69
C LEU A 379 3.09 21.60 -8.60
N TRP A 380 2.31 21.87 -7.55
CA TRP A 380 1.63 23.15 -7.39
C TRP A 380 2.61 24.34 -7.36
N LYS A 381 3.74 24.23 -6.65
CA LYS A 381 4.78 25.27 -6.66
C LYS A 381 5.36 25.49 -8.05
N CYS A 382 5.63 24.41 -8.81
CA CYS A 382 6.11 24.51 -10.18
C CYS A 382 5.07 25.12 -11.12
N LEU A 383 3.78 24.79 -10.96
CA LEU A 383 2.69 25.39 -11.74
C LEU A 383 2.60 26.90 -11.50
N ILE A 384 2.68 27.34 -10.24
CA ILE A 384 2.68 28.77 -9.88
C ILE A 384 3.92 29.48 -10.44
N GLN A 385 5.09 28.83 -10.42
CA GLN A 385 6.32 29.41 -10.94
C GLN A 385 6.26 29.67 -12.45
N HIS A 386 5.59 28.80 -13.21
CA HIS A 386 5.52 28.85 -14.67
C HIS A 386 4.18 29.34 -15.21
N GLN A 387 3.30 29.87 -14.35
CA GLN A 387 2.02 30.44 -14.79
C GLN A 387 2.26 31.65 -15.70
N THR A 388 1.36 31.85 -16.65
CA THR A 388 1.40 33.00 -17.57
C THR A 388 0.03 33.67 -17.60
N SER A 389 -0.07 34.85 -18.21
CA SER A 389 -1.36 35.53 -18.37
C SER A 389 -2.41 34.70 -19.13
N LYS A 390 -1.97 33.85 -20.09
CA LYS A 390 -2.83 32.92 -20.84
C LYS A 390 -3.22 31.68 -20.03
N TYR A 391 -2.38 31.27 -19.08
CA TYR A 391 -2.60 30.07 -18.24
C TYR A 391 -2.46 30.41 -16.74
N PRO A 392 -3.44 31.12 -16.16
CA PRO A 392 -3.41 31.44 -14.73
C PRO A 392 -3.77 30.22 -13.88
N ILE A 393 -3.16 30.12 -12.70
CA ILE A 393 -3.55 29.13 -11.69
C ILE A 393 -4.54 29.79 -10.73
N SER A 394 -5.69 29.14 -10.52
CA SER A 394 -6.68 29.63 -9.56
C SER A 394 -6.12 29.62 -8.14
N ASP A 395 -6.31 30.73 -7.42
CA ASP A 395 -5.95 30.84 -6.00
C ASP A 395 -6.77 29.90 -5.09
N ALA A 396 -7.87 29.35 -5.60
CA ALA A 396 -8.60 28.27 -4.92
C ALA A 396 -7.75 26.99 -4.75
N LEU A 397 -6.75 26.77 -5.61
CA LEU A 397 -5.84 25.61 -5.53
C LEU A 397 -4.69 25.82 -4.54
N ASN A 398 -4.62 27.00 -3.89
CA ASN A 398 -3.63 27.26 -2.85
C ASN A 398 -3.83 26.26 -1.69
N PRO A 399 -2.81 25.50 -1.29
CA PRO A 399 -2.96 24.46 -0.26
C PRO A 399 -3.47 25.03 1.06
N ARG A 400 -3.21 26.30 1.39
CA ARG A 400 -3.74 26.95 2.61
C ARG A 400 -5.24 27.24 2.57
N LYS A 401 -5.83 27.28 1.37
CA LYS A 401 -7.26 27.53 1.14
C LYS A 401 -8.01 26.25 0.80
N PHE A 402 -7.38 25.38 0.02
CA PHE A 402 -7.95 24.12 -0.43
C PHE A 402 -7.98 23.08 0.70
N LEU A 403 -6.88 22.94 1.44
CA LEU A 403 -6.79 22.01 2.55
C LEU A 403 -7.27 22.72 3.82
N LYS A 404 -8.01 21.98 4.65
CA LYS A 404 -8.38 22.43 6.00
C LYS A 404 -7.13 22.55 6.88
N ASP A 405 -7.28 23.12 8.08
CA ASP A 405 -6.20 23.23 9.08
C ASP A 405 -5.47 21.90 9.32
N VAL A 406 -6.18 20.78 9.13
CA VAL A 406 -5.65 19.42 9.14
C VAL A 406 -6.02 18.76 7.82
N ALA A 407 -5.01 18.50 6.99
CA ALA A 407 -5.20 17.83 5.72
C ALA A 407 -5.47 16.33 5.91
N ARG A 408 -6.63 15.85 5.43
CA ARG A 408 -6.94 14.41 5.33
C ARG A 408 -6.39 13.84 4.04
N LYS A 409 -6.16 12.52 4.00
CA LYS A 409 -5.79 11.85 2.75
C LYS A 409 -6.87 12.03 1.67
N SER A 410 -8.16 11.96 2.05
CA SER A 410 -9.28 12.23 1.14
C SER A 410 -9.27 13.67 0.58
N ASP A 411 -8.87 14.66 1.39
CA ASP A 411 -8.71 16.04 0.92
C ASP A 411 -7.54 16.18 -0.06
N VAL A 412 -6.42 15.50 0.21
CA VAL A 412 -5.26 15.49 -0.70
C VAL A 412 -5.59 14.81 -2.03
N VAL A 413 -6.35 13.72 -2.05
CA VAL A 413 -6.79 13.08 -3.30
C VAL A 413 -7.68 14.01 -4.14
N LYS A 414 -8.57 14.77 -3.50
CA LYS A 414 -9.36 15.80 -4.19
C LYS A 414 -8.48 16.91 -4.75
N TRP A 415 -7.45 17.31 -4.00
CA TRP A 415 -6.48 18.31 -4.44
C TRP A 415 -5.64 17.81 -5.62
N GLU A 416 -5.17 16.56 -5.55
CA GLU A 416 -4.46 15.88 -6.62
C GLU A 416 -5.28 15.87 -7.90
N ALA A 417 -6.55 15.49 -7.84
CA ALA A 417 -7.46 15.49 -8.99
C ALA A 417 -7.57 16.90 -9.61
N ALA A 418 -7.77 17.93 -8.78
CA ALA A 418 -7.87 19.30 -9.25
C ALA A 418 -6.55 19.82 -9.88
N LEU A 419 -5.39 19.43 -9.35
CA LEU A 419 -4.08 19.74 -9.95
C LEU A 419 -3.88 19.01 -11.28
N LYS A 420 -4.31 17.75 -11.37
CA LYS A 420 -4.26 16.98 -12.63
C LYS A 420 -5.15 17.61 -13.69
N ASP A 421 -6.34 18.10 -13.35
CA ASP A 421 -7.23 18.75 -14.33
C ASP A 421 -6.60 19.99 -14.97
N VAL A 422 -5.91 20.82 -14.16
CA VAL A 422 -5.12 21.95 -14.68
C VAL A 422 -4.01 21.45 -15.60
N LEU A 423 -3.28 20.41 -15.17
CA LEU A 423 -2.20 19.84 -15.96
C LEU A 423 -2.70 19.24 -17.29
N LYS A 424 -3.87 18.58 -17.30
CA LYS A 424 -4.52 18.08 -18.53
C LYS A 424 -4.81 19.22 -19.48
N ALA A 425 -5.33 20.35 -18.99
CA ALA A 425 -5.59 21.51 -19.83
C ALA A 425 -4.29 22.04 -20.45
N TRP A 426 -3.19 22.07 -19.70
CA TRP A 426 -1.89 22.51 -20.21
C TRP A 426 -1.29 21.50 -21.20
N MET A 427 -1.41 20.19 -20.96
CA MET A 427 -0.87 19.16 -21.86
C MET A 427 -1.48 19.19 -23.27
N VAL A 428 -2.72 19.69 -23.38
CA VAL A 428 -3.47 19.77 -24.65
C VAL A 428 -2.96 20.89 -25.55
N ASP A 429 -2.58 22.03 -24.97
CA ASP A 429 -2.11 23.18 -25.75
C ASP A 429 -0.57 23.09 -25.94
N PRO A 430 -0.07 23.03 -27.20
CA PRO A 430 1.36 23.05 -27.50
C PRO A 430 2.10 24.25 -26.91
N ASP A 431 1.44 25.42 -26.85
CA ASP A 431 2.00 26.69 -26.38
C ASP A 431 1.95 26.84 -24.86
N SER A 432 1.48 25.81 -24.15
CA SER A 432 1.43 25.84 -22.69
C SER A 432 2.83 25.75 -22.07
N PRO A 433 3.00 26.28 -20.84
CA PRO A 433 4.26 26.17 -20.10
C PRO A 433 4.53 24.75 -19.55
N PHE A 434 3.79 23.72 -20.00
CA PHE A 434 3.92 22.35 -19.51
C PHE A 434 5.36 21.80 -19.63
N SER A 435 6.05 22.03 -20.76
CA SER A 435 7.43 21.57 -20.94
C SER A 435 8.40 22.21 -19.95
N SER A 436 8.19 23.48 -19.57
CA SER A 436 8.98 24.16 -18.53
C SER A 436 8.75 23.56 -17.15
N VAL A 437 7.50 23.18 -16.84
CA VAL A 437 7.14 22.46 -15.61
C VAL A 437 7.84 21.10 -15.56
N GLN A 438 7.77 20.31 -16.64
CA GLN A 438 8.45 19.01 -16.72
C GLN A 438 9.96 19.13 -16.52
N HIS A 439 10.61 20.08 -17.21
CA HIS A 439 12.05 20.30 -17.08
C HIS A 439 12.45 20.70 -15.65
N THR A 440 11.64 21.54 -15.00
CA THR A 440 11.88 21.94 -13.60
C THR A 440 11.79 20.74 -12.66
N LEU A 441 10.78 19.89 -12.83
CA LEU A 441 10.60 18.68 -12.02
C LEU A 441 11.70 17.64 -12.30
N GLN A 442 12.25 17.58 -13.52
CA GLN A 442 13.34 16.68 -13.89
C GLN A 442 14.71 17.16 -13.38
N SER A 443 14.88 18.46 -13.13
CA SER A 443 16.16 19.04 -12.73
C SER A 443 16.79 18.40 -11.49
N THR A 444 15.96 17.90 -10.56
CA THR A 444 16.40 17.14 -9.37
C THR A 444 17.17 15.88 -9.75
N VAL A 445 16.73 15.15 -10.78
CA VAL A 445 17.40 13.93 -11.28
C VAL A 445 18.69 14.31 -12.03
N SER A 446 18.65 15.36 -12.85
CA SER A 446 19.81 15.84 -13.61
C SER A 446 20.94 16.39 -12.74
N GLN A 447 20.64 16.87 -11.53
CA GLN A 447 21.66 17.26 -10.56
C GLN A 447 22.32 16.04 -9.93
N ALA A 448 21.54 15.01 -9.57
CA ALA A 448 22.06 13.77 -9.02
C ALA A 448 22.88 12.96 -10.05
N SER A 449 22.57 13.03 -11.34
CA SER A 449 23.38 12.38 -12.38
C SER A 449 24.75 13.01 -12.58
N LYS A 450 24.97 14.26 -12.10
CA LYS A 450 26.26 14.97 -12.18
C LYS A 450 27.18 14.67 -11.00
N LEU A 451 26.82 13.68 -10.17
CA LEU A 451 27.59 13.35 -8.98
C LEU A 451 29.00 12.86 -9.32
N PRO A 452 30.00 13.19 -8.48
CA PRO A 452 31.35 12.71 -8.66
C PRO A 452 31.35 11.18 -8.75
N THR A 453 32.11 10.66 -9.71
CA THR A 453 32.31 9.21 -9.91
C THR A 453 33.22 8.57 -8.85
N PHE A 454 33.73 9.37 -7.91
CA PHE A 454 34.65 8.97 -6.86
C PHE A 454 34.00 9.12 -5.48
N ASP A 455 34.08 8.05 -4.70
CA ASP A 455 33.77 8.05 -3.27
C ASP A 455 35.02 8.50 -2.50
N GLU A 456 35.28 9.81 -2.43
CA GLU A 456 36.24 10.34 -1.46
C GLU A 456 35.59 10.30 -0.08
N THR A 457 35.61 9.13 0.55
CA THR A 457 35.31 9.05 1.97
C THR A 457 36.56 9.48 2.75
N ASP A 458 36.49 10.64 3.41
CA ASP A 458 37.43 11.12 4.45
C ASP A 458 37.39 10.24 5.73
N ASP A 459 37.22 8.92 5.57
CA ASP A 459 37.08 7.98 6.69
C ASP A 459 38.46 7.40 7.07
N GLU A 460 38.95 7.73 8.27
CA GLU A 460 40.10 7.12 8.95
C GLU A 460 39.84 5.67 9.42
N SER A 461 39.14 4.85 8.62
CA SER A 461 38.97 3.43 8.92
C SER A 461 40.11 2.60 8.30
N ASP A 462 40.78 1.77 9.11
CA ASP A 462 41.89 0.88 8.69
C ASP A 462 41.50 -0.13 7.60
N PHE A 463 40.20 -0.38 7.40
CA PHE A 463 39.69 -1.32 6.41
C PHE A 463 39.16 -0.59 5.17
N ARG A 464 39.79 -0.82 4.02
CA ARG A 464 39.38 -0.28 2.71
C ARG A 464 39.49 -1.38 1.66
N LEU A 465 38.36 -1.78 1.09
CA LEU A 465 38.32 -2.70 -0.06
C LEU A 465 37.91 -1.93 -1.33
N PRO A 466 38.81 -1.74 -2.31
CA PRO A 466 38.44 -1.18 -3.59
C PRO A 466 37.64 -2.21 -4.40
N MET A 467 36.50 -1.79 -4.94
CA MET A 467 35.72 -2.57 -5.88
C MET A 467 35.73 -1.86 -7.25
N SER A 468 36.21 -2.59 -8.28
CA SER A 468 36.08 -2.18 -9.68
C SER A 468 34.64 -2.43 -10.13
N ALA A 469 33.96 -1.40 -10.64
CA ALA A 469 32.63 -1.56 -11.19
C ALA A 469 32.71 -2.08 -12.63
N ASP A 470 32.63 -3.41 -12.81
CA ASP A 470 32.26 -3.95 -14.12
C ASP A 470 30.79 -3.65 -14.37
N ALA A 471 30.49 -2.79 -15.34
CA ALA A 471 29.16 -2.23 -15.58
C ALA A 471 28.06 -3.26 -15.92
N GLY A 472 28.40 -4.56 -16.05
CA GLY A 472 27.47 -5.65 -16.33
C GLY A 472 27.30 -6.69 -15.21
N SER A 473 28.05 -6.60 -14.10
CA SER A 473 27.92 -7.59 -13.01
C SER A 473 26.85 -7.15 -12.01
N LEU A 474 25.87 -8.02 -11.72
CA LEU A 474 24.86 -7.75 -10.69
C LEU A 474 25.50 -7.37 -9.34
N THR A 475 26.64 -7.98 -9.02
CA THR A 475 27.38 -7.73 -7.77
C THR A 475 27.95 -6.31 -7.69
N SER A 476 28.42 -5.74 -8.81
CA SER A 476 29.00 -4.39 -8.83
C SER A 476 27.94 -3.30 -8.65
N ILE A 477 26.68 -3.58 -9.03
CA ILE A 477 25.55 -2.67 -8.87
C ILE A 477 24.84 -2.89 -7.54
N ALA A 478 24.53 -4.14 -7.20
CA ALA A 478 23.72 -4.48 -6.04
C ALA A 478 24.47 -4.25 -4.73
N PHE A 479 25.78 -4.52 -4.66
CA PHE A 479 26.52 -4.39 -3.39
C PHE A 479 26.59 -2.94 -2.89
N PRO A 480 27.01 -1.94 -3.70
CA PRO A 480 26.98 -0.54 -3.27
C PRO A 480 25.57 -0.08 -2.88
N LEU A 481 24.56 -0.49 -3.66
CA LEU A 481 23.15 -0.19 -3.37
C LEU A 481 22.74 -0.71 -1.99
N LEU A 482 23.06 -1.97 -1.66
CA LEU A 482 22.72 -2.57 -0.37
C LEU A 482 23.43 -1.87 0.80
N VAL A 483 24.69 -1.46 0.63
CA VAL A 483 25.42 -0.73 1.66
C VAL A 483 24.82 0.66 1.88
N ASP A 484 24.46 1.37 0.83
CA ASP A 484 23.84 2.70 0.95
C ASP A 484 22.40 2.60 1.50
N LEU A 485 21.63 1.56 1.16
CA LEU A 485 20.35 1.26 1.80
C LEU A 485 20.51 0.94 3.29
N HIS A 486 21.57 0.20 3.67
CA HIS A 486 21.89 -0.08 5.06
C HIS A 486 22.19 1.20 5.85
N LYS A 487 23.02 2.10 5.29
CA LYS A 487 23.34 3.41 5.90
C LYS A 487 22.08 4.25 6.14
N LYS A 488 21.07 4.11 5.28
CA LYS A 488 19.77 4.81 5.40
C LYS A 488 18.75 4.07 6.29
N GLY A 489 19.07 2.88 6.80
CA GLY A 489 18.12 2.06 7.57
C GLY A 489 16.93 1.57 6.74
N ALA A 490 17.10 1.43 5.42
CA ALA A 490 16.05 1.07 4.47
C ALA A 490 16.01 -0.43 4.15
N LEU A 491 16.70 -1.26 4.94
CA LEU A 491 16.66 -2.72 4.86
C LEU A 491 15.72 -3.30 5.94
N PRO A 492 15.08 -4.46 5.71
CA PRO A 492 15.24 -5.36 4.54
C PRO A 492 14.57 -4.82 3.26
N ALA A 493 15.05 -5.29 2.10
CA ALA A 493 14.51 -4.95 0.79
C ALA A 493 14.35 -6.20 -0.09
N LEU A 494 13.38 -6.17 -1.00
CA LEU A 494 13.21 -7.18 -2.06
C LEU A 494 13.85 -6.65 -3.34
N LEU A 495 14.81 -7.41 -3.89
CA LEU A 495 15.49 -7.10 -5.13
C LEU A 495 14.93 -7.97 -6.26
N PHE A 496 14.40 -7.34 -7.30
CA PHE A 496 13.95 -8.01 -8.51
C PHE A 496 14.96 -7.77 -9.63
N ASN A 497 15.47 -8.84 -10.24
CA ASN A 497 16.24 -8.75 -11.48
C ASN A 497 15.32 -9.10 -12.66
N TYR A 498 15.19 -8.17 -13.61
CA TYR A 498 14.38 -8.35 -14.82
C TYR A 498 15.21 -8.74 -16.05
N ASP A 499 16.53 -8.83 -15.91
CA ASP A 499 17.38 -9.40 -16.95
C ASP A 499 17.07 -10.90 -17.09
N ARG A 500 16.70 -11.31 -18.30
CA ARG A 500 16.37 -12.71 -18.64
C ARG A 500 17.60 -13.52 -19.07
N LEU A 501 18.78 -12.90 -19.10
CA LEU A 501 20.03 -13.52 -19.55
C LEU A 501 20.79 -14.25 -18.44
N TYR A 502 20.33 -14.17 -17.19
CA TYR A 502 20.89 -14.88 -16.03
C TYR A 502 19.94 -15.92 -15.44
#